data_AF-A0A7Y1W2M7-F1
#
_entry.id   AF-A0A7Y1W2M7-F1
#
_cell.length_a   1.000
_cell.length_b   1.000
_cell.length_c   1.000
_cell.angle_alpha   90.00
_cell.angle_beta   90.00
_cell.angle_gamma   90.00
#
_symmetry.space_group_name_H-M   'P 1'
#
loop_
_entity.id
_entity.type
_entity.pdbx_description
1 polymer ?
#
loop_
_entity_poly.entity_id
_entity_poly.type
_entity_poly.pdbx_seq_one_letter_code
_entity_poly.pdbx_strand_id
1 'polypeptide(L)'
;MAPRIIPIVLLLVASFQANAAEVSNLRVWTDPEKTRAVLDLSEPAEYKLFTLQNPHRVVIDLAAARLDSGFDPELKYAGIITGVRHGQPEGETLRVVLDLSEGAQMKSFMLAPTGEYGHRLVVDLY
;
A
#
# COMPACT_ATOMS: atom_id res chain seq x y z
N MET A 1 -56.30 33.87 5.08
CA MET A 1 -54.84 33.83 4.83
C MET A 1 -54.36 32.44 5.23
N ALA A 2 -53.95 31.60 4.27
CA ALA A 2 -53.48 30.24 4.55
C ALA A 2 -51.96 30.24 4.85
N PRO A 3 -51.48 29.53 5.88
CA PRO A 3 -50.05 29.50 6.21
C PRO A 3 -49.29 28.64 5.19
N ARG A 4 -48.22 29.19 4.62
CA ARG A 4 -47.28 28.47 3.76
C ARG A 4 -46.34 27.63 4.64
N ILE A 5 -46.47 26.32 4.58
CA ILE A 5 -45.54 25.39 5.22
C ILE A 5 -44.37 25.20 4.26
N ILE A 6 -43.17 25.66 4.64
CA ILE A 6 -41.93 25.42 3.91
C ILE A 6 -41.38 24.06 4.36
N PRO A 7 -41.19 23.08 3.47
CA PRO A 7 -40.58 21.82 3.86
C PRO A 7 -39.07 22.04 4.03
N ILE A 8 -38.59 21.88 5.26
CA ILE A 8 -37.15 21.81 5.54
C ILE A 8 -36.66 20.47 5.02
N VAL A 9 -35.99 20.47 3.87
CA VAL A 9 -35.30 19.29 3.35
C VAL A 9 -34.02 19.13 4.18
N LEU A 10 -34.04 18.18 5.10
CA LEU A 10 -32.88 17.77 5.88
C LEU A 10 -31.95 16.94 4.97
N LEU A 11 -30.89 17.57 4.47
CA LEU A 11 -29.85 16.89 3.69
C LEU A 11 -28.99 16.06 4.66
N LEU A 12 -29.27 14.77 4.80
CA LEU A 12 -28.39 13.82 5.49
C LEU A 12 -27.10 13.68 4.67
N VAL A 13 -26.07 14.42 5.05
CA VAL A 13 -24.71 14.18 4.59
C VAL A 13 -24.24 12.92 5.30
N ALA A 14 -24.34 11.77 4.63
CA ALA A 14 -23.70 10.55 5.11
C ALA A 14 -22.19 10.76 5.05
N SER A 15 -21.56 10.94 6.21
CA SER A 15 -20.11 10.94 6.33
C SER A 15 -19.61 9.55 5.95
N PHE A 16 -19.06 9.40 4.75
CA PHE A 16 -18.28 8.22 4.39
C PHE A 16 -17.05 8.22 5.29
N GLN A 17 -17.05 7.34 6.30
CA GLN A 17 -15.85 6.99 7.03
C GLN A 17 -14.95 6.25 6.04
N ALA A 18 -13.96 6.94 5.48
CA ALA A 18 -12.88 6.27 4.77
C ALA A 18 -12.08 5.49 5.83
N ASN A 19 -12.09 4.16 5.74
CA ASN A 19 -11.24 3.36 6.60
C ASN A 19 -9.80 3.43 6.06
N ALA A 20 -8.84 3.32 6.97
CA ALA A 20 -7.44 3.24 6.56
C ALA A 20 -7.17 1.83 6.02
N ALA A 21 -6.55 1.74 4.85
CA ALA A 21 -6.19 0.46 4.25
C ALA A 21 -5.22 -0.29 5.16
N GLU A 22 -5.53 -1.56 5.43
CA GLU A 22 -4.69 -2.42 6.25
C GLU A 22 -3.76 -3.22 5.35
N VAL A 23 -2.46 -3.07 5.56
CA VAL A 23 -1.44 -3.93 4.97
C VAL A 23 -1.22 -5.11 5.92
N SER A 24 -1.60 -6.30 5.46
CA SER A 24 -1.55 -7.51 6.28
C SER A 24 -0.36 -8.42 5.98
N ASN A 25 0.24 -8.28 4.80
CA ASN A 25 1.36 -9.12 4.40
C ASN A 25 2.25 -8.46 3.35
N LEU A 26 3.51 -8.90 3.29
CA LEU A 26 4.42 -8.66 2.19
C LEU A 26 4.96 -9.99 1.71
N ARG A 27 4.85 -10.24 0.41
CA ARG A 27 5.35 -11.45 -0.24
C ARG A 27 6.39 -11.07 -1.27
N VAL A 28 7.49 -11.79 -1.28
CA VAL A 28 8.60 -11.57 -2.21
C VAL A 28 8.83 -12.83 -3.03
N TRP A 29 8.93 -12.65 -4.34
CA TRP A 29 9.23 -13.70 -5.30
C TRP A 29 10.28 -13.20 -6.25
N THR A 30 11.11 -14.09 -6.77
CA THR A 30 12.04 -13.77 -7.83
C THR A 30 11.87 -14.77 -8.96
N ASP A 31 11.97 -14.26 -10.18
CA ASP A 31 12.15 -15.05 -11.39
C ASP A 31 13.43 -14.56 -12.10
N PRO A 32 13.85 -15.17 -13.22
CA PRO A 32 15.07 -14.76 -13.91
C PRO A 32 15.06 -13.33 -14.47
N GLU A 33 13.90 -12.71 -14.65
CA GLU A 33 13.77 -11.37 -15.23
C GLU A 33 13.60 -10.28 -14.17
N LYS A 34 13.03 -10.60 -13.00
CA LYS A 34 12.71 -9.60 -11.99
C LYS A 34 12.55 -10.16 -10.58
N THR A 35 12.64 -9.24 -9.62
CA THR A 35 12.14 -9.43 -8.26
C THR A 35 10.79 -8.76 -8.11
N ARG A 36 9.81 -9.46 -7.56
CA ARG A 36 8.45 -8.94 -7.33
C ARG A 36 8.13 -8.92 -5.84
N ALA A 37 7.79 -7.74 -5.35
CA ALA A 37 7.20 -7.52 -4.03
C ALA A 37 5.68 -7.33 -4.18
N VAL A 38 4.89 -7.98 -3.32
CA VAL A 38 3.43 -7.88 -3.30
C VAL A 38 2.97 -7.58 -1.89
N LEU A 39 2.37 -6.41 -1.70
CA LEU A 39 1.67 -6.06 -0.46
C LEU A 39 0.22 -6.52 -0.59
N ASP A 40 -0.28 -7.21 0.43
CA ASP A 40 -1.69 -7.59 0.54
C ASP A 40 -2.45 -6.53 1.37
N LEU A 41 -3.54 -6.02 0.82
CA LEU A 41 -4.32 -4.89 1.35
C LEU A 41 -5.79 -5.27 1.56
N SER A 42 -6.41 -4.73 2.62
CA SER A 42 -7.85 -4.84 2.86
C SER A 42 -8.71 -4.10 1.84
N GLU A 43 -8.23 -2.95 1.34
CA GLU A 43 -8.89 -2.07 0.37
C GLU A 43 -7.85 -1.39 -0.54
N PRO A 44 -8.23 -0.79 -1.68
CA PRO A 44 -7.28 -0.05 -2.51
C PRO A 44 -6.71 1.15 -1.75
N ALA A 45 -5.41 1.39 -1.89
CA ALA A 45 -4.75 2.58 -1.34
C ALA A 45 -4.09 3.40 -2.45
N GLU A 46 -4.15 4.73 -2.34
CA GLU A 46 -3.28 5.60 -3.12
C GLU A 46 -1.84 5.44 -2.64
N TYR A 47 -0.88 5.43 -3.57
CA TYR A 47 0.51 5.22 -3.22
C TYR A 47 1.49 6.02 -4.08
N LYS A 48 2.68 6.28 -3.53
CA LYS A 48 3.83 6.84 -4.24
C LYS A 48 5.00 5.87 -4.17
N LEU A 49 5.68 5.70 -5.30
CA LEU A 49 6.92 4.94 -5.39
C LEU A 49 8.06 5.84 -5.82
N PHE A 50 9.20 5.73 -5.14
CA PHE A 50 10.43 6.41 -5.52
C PHE A 50 11.65 5.62 -5.04
N THR A 51 12.82 5.93 -5.62
CA THR A 51 14.07 5.28 -5.26
C THR A 51 14.95 6.20 -4.43
N LEU A 52 15.75 5.60 -3.55
CA LEU A 52 16.87 6.26 -2.90
C LEU A 52 18.16 5.56 -3.31
N GLN A 53 19.26 6.31 -3.30
CA GLN A 53 20.60 5.81 -3.57
C GLN A 53 21.45 5.97 -2.29
N ASN A 54 22.53 5.18 -2.19
CA ASN A 54 23.47 5.19 -1.06
C ASN A 54 22.81 4.93 0.31
N PRO A 55 22.26 3.74 0.60
CA PRO A 55 22.17 2.54 -0.24
C PRO A 55 20.94 2.53 -1.17
N HIS A 56 20.92 1.61 -2.14
CA HIS A 56 19.79 1.41 -3.04
C HIS A 56 18.54 0.98 -2.29
N ARG A 57 17.46 1.74 -2.45
CA ARG A 57 16.17 1.46 -1.83
C ARG A 57 15.03 1.79 -2.77
N VAL A 58 13.94 1.05 -2.65
CA VAL A 58 12.62 1.43 -3.17
C VAL A 58 11.75 1.77 -1.98
N VAL A 59 11.16 2.96 -2.01
CA VAL A 59 10.25 3.47 -0.98
C VAL A 59 8.84 3.46 -1.55
N ILE A 60 7.92 2.89 -0.78
CA ILE A 60 6.50 2.77 -1.08
C ILE A 60 5.75 3.49 0.03
N ASP A 61 5.18 4.64 -0.28
CA ASP A 61 4.31 5.38 0.64
C ASP A 61 2.86 5.10 0.27
N LEU A 62 2.09 4.55 1.20
CA LEU A 62 0.66 4.31 1.06
C LEU A 62 -0.10 5.32 1.91
N ALA A 63 -0.99 6.10 1.29
CA ALA A 63 -1.81 7.10 1.97
C ALA A 63 -2.98 6.44 2.69
N ALA A 64 -3.34 7.00 3.86
CA ALA A 64 -4.40 6.48 4.73
C ALA A 64 -4.28 4.95 4.91
N ALA A 65 -3.08 4.49 5.26
CA ALA A 65 -2.78 3.07 5.39
C ALA A 65 -2.03 2.78 6.68
N ARG A 66 -2.22 1.58 7.20
CA ARG A 66 -1.56 1.10 8.42
C ARG A 66 -1.15 -0.35 8.27
N LEU A 67 -0.13 -0.74 9.02
CA LEU A 67 0.29 -2.13 9.12
C LEU A 67 -0.57 -2.81 10.19
N ASP A 68 -1.13 -3.98 9.89
CA ASP A 68 -2.00 -4.71 10.82
C ASP A 68 -1.19 -5.27 12.01
N SER A 69 -0.31 -6.23 11.76
CA SER A 69 0.44 -6.96 12.80
C SER A 69 1.96 -6.95 12.63
N GLY A 70 2.47 -6.22 11.64
CA GLY A 70 3.88 -6.30 11.22
C GLY A 70 4.05 -7.11 9.94
N PHE A 71 5.27 -7.14 9.40
CA PHE A 71 5.63 -8.18 8.43
C PHE A 71 6.20 -9.39 9.15
N ASP A 72 6.04 -10.56 8.54
CA ASP A 72 6.59 -11.81 9.06
C ASP A 72 8.11 -11.65 9.35
N PRO A 73 8.57 -11.86 10.59
CA PRO A 73 9.99 -11.78 10.92
C PRO A 73 10.81 -12.86 10.19
N GLU A 74 10.18 -13.94 9.75
CA GLU A 74 10.79 -15.01 8.94
C GLU A 74 10.66 -14.75 7.42
N LEU A 75 10.20 -13.56 7.01
CA LEU A 75 10.05 -13.18 5.62
C LEU A 75 11.36 -13.46 4.86
N LYS A 76 11.27 -14.39 3.90
CA LYS A 76 12.38 -14.72 3.04
C LYS A 76 12.51 -13.66 1.96
N TYR A 77 13.59 -12.91 2.02
CA TYR A 77 13.98 -12.04 0.90
C TYR A 77 14.49 -12.88 -0.26
N ALA A 78 14.25 -12.42 -1.48
CA ALA A 78 14.66 -13.09 -2.71
C ALA A 78 15.08 -12.06 -3.76
N GLY A 79 15.87 -12.52 -4.73
CA GLY A 79 16.39 -11.67 -5.80
C GLY A 79 17.21 -10.51 -5.24
N ILE A 80 16.91 -9.29 -5.66
CA ILE A 80 17.67 -8.09 -5.29
C ILE A 80 17.22 -7.45 -3.97
N ILE A 81 16.11 -7.89 -3.38
CA ILE A 81 15.65 -7.38 -2.08
C ILE A 81 16.48 -8.04 -0.99
N THR A 82 17.09 -7.24 -0.13
CA THR A 82 17.96 -7.70 0.96
C THR A 82 17.38 -7.39 2.35
N GLY A 83 16.35 -6.56 2.41
CA GLY A 83 15.68 -6.23 3.66
C GLY A 83 14.39 -5.46 3.43
N VAL A 84 13.54 -5.45 4.45
CA VAL A 84 12.30 -4.68 4.47
C VAL A 84 12.22 -3.90 5.76
N ARG A 85 11.83 -2.63 5.65
CA ARG A 85 11.53 -1.76 6.80
C ARG A 85 10.15 -1.16 6.62
N HIS A 86 9.55 -0.73 7.72
CA HIS A 86 8.32 0.03 7.67
C HIS A 86 8.31 1.12 8.74
N GLY A 87 7.44 2.10 8.57
CA GLY A 87 7.22 3.18 9.53
C GLY A 87 6.11 4.11 9.07
N GLN A 88 5.88 5.17 9.83
CA GLN A 88 4.82 6.14 9.58
C GLN A 88 5.43 7.55 9.55
N PRO A 89 6.01 7.97 8.40
CA PRO A 89 6.79 9.21 8.33
C PRO A 89 5.95 10.47 8.49
N GLU A 90 4.67 10.44 8.09
CA GLU A 90 3.77 11.60 8.12
C GLU A 90 2.31 11.14 8.22
N GLY A 91 1.58 11.71 9.19
CA GLY A 91 0.13 11.50 9.32
C GLY A 91 -0.25 10.03 9.26
N GLU A 92 -1.20 9.69 8.39
CA GLU A 92 -1.69 8.32 8.16
C GLU A 92 -0.98 7.63 6.98
N THR A 93 0.26 8.03 6.68
CA THR A 93 1.05 7.40 5.61
C THR A 93 1.82 6.22 6.15
N LEU A 94 1.54 5.01 5.67
CA LEU A 94 2.42 3.87 5.87
C LEU A 94 3.55 3.93 4.85
N ARG A 95 4.80 3.95 5.31
CA ARG A 95 5.98 3.79 4.46
C ARG A 95 6.51 2.38 4.59
N VAL A 96 6.66 1.69 3.47
CA VAL A 96 7.41 0.44 3.33
C VAL A 96 8.67 0.74 2.52
N VAL A 97 9.82 0.27 3.00
CA VAL A 97 11.11 0.45 2.35
C VAL A 97 11.70 -0.91 2.03
N LEU A 98 11.98 -1.16 0.76
CA LEU A 98 12.71 -2.32 0.29
C LEU A 98 14.18 -1.92 0.17
N ASP A 99 15.04 -2.52 0.99
CA ASP A 99 16.49 -2.39 0.87
C ASP A 99 16.97 -3.30 -0.27
N LEU A 100 17.74 -2.75 -1.21
CA LEU A 100 18.16 -3.45 -2.44
C LEU A 100 19.67 -3.66 -2.49
N SER A 101 20.11 -4.78 -3.08
CA SER A 101 21.53 -5.05 -3.36
C SER A 101 22.09 -4.20 -4.50
N GLU A 102 21.23 -3.77 -5.43
CA GLU A 102 21.59 -2.97 -6.60
C GLU A 102 20.45 -2.02 -7.00
N GLY A 103 20.74 -1.09 -7.92
CA GLY A 103 19.72 -0.21 -8.48
C GLY A 103 18.81 -0.98 -9.45
N ALA A 104 17.51 -0.66 -9.45
CA ALA A 104 16.53 -1.34 -10.28
C ALA A 104 15.57 -0.35 -10.94
N GLN A 105 15.06 -0.74 -12.11
CA GLN A 105 13.89 -0.10 -12.69
C GLN A 105 12.64 -0.67 -12.03
N MET A 106 11.67 0.20 -11.71
CA MET A 106 10.47 -0.19 -10.98
C MET A 106 9.22 -0.03 -11.84
N LYS A 107 8.32 -1.01 -11.76
CA LYS A 107 6.96 -0.94 -12.29
C LYS A 107 5.99 -1.34 -11.18
N SER A 108 4.90 -0.60 -11.02
CA SER A 108 3.89 -0.92 -10.01
C SER A 108 2.48 -0.85 -10.57
N PHE A 109 1.58 -1.62 -9.97
CA PHE A 109 0.15 -1.60 -10.29
C PHE A 109 -0.67 -2.20 -9.14
N MET A 110 -1.91 -1.75 -9.01
CA MET A 110 -2.90 -2.30 -8.07
C MET A 110 -3.70 -3.41 -8.74
N LEU A 111 -3.89 -4.52 -8.05
CA LEU A 111 -4.80 -5.60 -8.46
C LEU A 111 -6.06 -5.57 -7.58
N ALA A 112 -7.20 -5.78 -8.22
CA ALA A 112 -8.46 -6.03 -7.54
C ALA A 112 -8.44 -7.40 -6.82
N PRO A 113 -9.37 -7.64 -5.88
CA PRO A 113 -9.52 -8.91 -5.21
C PRO A 113 -9.77 -10.05 -6.21
N THR A 114 -9.24 -11.23 -5.92
CA THR A 114 -9.44 -12.42 -6.73
C THR A 114 -9.39 -13.67 -5.86
N GLY A 115 -10.49 -14.43 -5.83
CA GLY A 115 -10.62 -15.59 -4.94
C GLY A 115 -10.49 -15.16 -3.49
N GLU A 116 -9.56 -15.78 -2.75
CA GLU A 116 -9.28 -15.47 -1.35
C GLU A 116 -8.33 -14.28 -1.16
N TYR A 117 -7.71 -13.78 -2.23
CA TYR A 117 -6.79 -12.64 -2.14
C TYR A 117 -7.55 -11.32 -2.24
N GLY A 118 -7.32 -10.44 -1.26
CA GLY A 118 -7.80 -9.07 -1.27
C GLY A 118 -7.12 -8.19 -2.32
N HIS A 119 -7.13 -6.87 -2.07
CA HIS A 119 -6.41 -5.92 -2.90
C HIS A 119 -4.90 -6.17 -2.80
N ARG A 120 -4.17 -5.94 -3.88
CA ARG A 120 -2.73 -6.18 -3.90
C ARG A 120 -2.00 -5.06 -4.62
N LEU A 121 -1.01 -4.47 -3.94
CA LEU A 121 -0.05 -3.59 -4.60
C LEU A 121 1.14 -4.43 -5.05
N VAL A 122 1.32 -4.55 -6.36
CA VAL A 122 2.45 -5.26 -6.97
C VAL A 122 3.53 -4.26 -7.34
N VAL A 123 4.78 -4.57 -6.98
CA VAL A 123 5.98 -3.83 -7.33
C VAL A 123 6.98 -4.78 -7.96
N ASP A 124 7.21 -4.62 -9.27
CA ASP A 124 8.20 -5.35 -10.05
C ASP A 124 9.49 -4.52 -10.12
N LEU A 125 10.62 -5.17 -9.84
CA LEU A 125 11.97 -4.62 -9.86
C LEU A 125 12.81 -5.37 -10.89
N TYR A 126 13.29 -4.64 -11.90
CA TYR A 126 14.08 -5.13 -13.03
C TYR A 126 15.53 -4.65 -12.94
#